data_AF-A0A1J3IR97-F1
#
_entry.id   AF-A0A1J3IR97-F1
#
_cell.length_a   1.000
_cell.length_b   1.000
_cell.length_c   1.000
_cell.angle_alpha   90.00
_cell.angle_beta   90.00
_cell.angle_gamma   90.00
#
_symmetry.space_group_name_H-M   'P 1'
#
loop_
_entity.id
_entity.type
_entity.pdbx_description
1 polymer ?
#
loop_
_entity_poly.entity_id
_entity_poly.type
_entity_poly.pdbx_seq_one_letter_code
_entity_poly.pdbx_strand_id
1 'polypeptide(L)'
;SGEKANEDLYVVKIEEPNKSLSGSEASEDQPSTEKRSLESQNNSKDSPTSCSVSETPTSPQSESTSVYKPPDLNRNITEIFGKLINIYRALGDDRRSFSYYKAIPVIEKFPTKIESVDQLKHLPGIGKSLTDHIQEIVTTGKLSKLEHFETDEKVRTISLFGEVWGIGPATALKLFERGHRTLEDLKNEESLTHAQKLGLKYF
;
A
#
# COMPACT_ATOMS: atom_id res chain seq x y z
N SER A 1 15.98 -23.66 28.64
CA SER A 1 15.21 -24.05 27.45
C SER A 1 14.75 -22.79 26.75
N GLY A 2 15.30 -22.50 25.57
CA GLY A 2 14.84 -21.39 24.74
C GLY A 2 13.57 -21.80 24.00
N GLU A 3 12.48 -21.11 24.27
CA GLU A 3 11.21 -21.29 23.57
C GLU A 3 11.39 -20.71 22.16
N LYS A 4 11.46 -21.60 21.16
CA LYS A 4 11.52 -21.18 19.75
C LYS A 4 10.15 -20.61 19.39
N ALA A 5 10.11 -19.34 19.01
CA ALA A 5 8.93 -18.71 18.45
C ALA A 5 8.53 -19.44 17.15
N ASN A 6 7.23 -19.70 17.00
CA ASN A 6 6.63 -20.35 15.84
C ASN A 6 6.90 -19.55 14.56
N GLU A 7 7.68 -20.11 13.64
CA GLU A 7 7.96 -19.55 12.31
C GLU A 7 6.77 -19.67 11.33
N ASP A 8 5.74 -20.43 11.69
CA ASP A 8 4.63 -20.79 10.79
C ASP A 8 3.55 -19.69 10.60
N LEU A 9 3.70 -18.49 11.16
CA LEU A 9 2.65 -17.45 11.12
C LEU A 9 2.80 -16.39 10.02
N TYR A 10 3.70 -16.61 9.04
CA TYR A 10 3.94 -15.63 7.96
C TYR A 10 3.69 -16.15 6.55
N VAL A 11 2.83 -17.15 6.39
CA VAL A 11 2.33 -17.54 5.08
C VAL A 11 1.45 -16.43 4.51
N VAL A 12 1.92 -15.75 3.46
CA VAL A 12 1.13 -14.81 2.66
C VAL A 12 0.07 -15.61 1.91
N LYS A 13 -1.12 -15.76 2.50
CA LYS A 13 -2.31 -16.28 1.79
C LYS A 13 -2.80 -15.22 0.80
N ILE A 14 -2.65 -15.51 -0.49
CA ILE A 14 -3.33 -14.80 -1.58
C ILE A 14 -4.48 -15.70 -2.00
N GLU A 15 -5.72 -15.21 -1.89
CA GLU A 15 -6.91 -15.89 -2.37
C GLU A 15 -6.92 -15.87 -3.91
N GLU A 16 -7.03 -17.03 -4.55
CA GLU A 16 -7.22 -17.16 -5.99
C GLU A 16 -8.69 -16.86 -6.37
N PRO A 17 -8.97 -16.18 -7.50
CA PRO A 17 -10.34 -16.00 -7.95
C PRO A 17 -10.86 -17.28 -8.63
N ASN A 18 -12.00 -17.76 -8.13
CA ASN A 18 -12.72 -18.95 -8.61
C ASN A 18 -12.99 -18.91 -10.12
N LYS A 19 -12.53 -19.96 -10.81
CA LYS A 19 -12.93 -20.33 -12.17
C LYS A 19 -14.09 -21.32 -12.09
N SER A 20 -15.31 -20.89 -12.39
CA SER A 20 -16.43 -21.78 -12.67
C SER A 20 -16.74 -21.77 -14.18
N LEU A 21 -16.62 -22.94 -14.79
CA LEU A 21 -17.17 -23.29 -16.10
C LEU A 21 -18.24 -24.36 -15.85
N SER A 22 -19.47 -24.11 -16.30
CA SER A 22 -20.42 -25.15 -16.70
C SER A 22 -21.33 -24.55 -17.76
N GLY A 23 -21.28 -25.10 -18.97
CA GLY A 23 -22.16 -24.73 -20.07
C GLY A 23 -23.42 -25.59 -20.13
N SER A 24 -24.40 -25.10 -20.88
CA SER A 24 -25.29 -25.92 -21.72
C SER A 24 -26.01 -25.03 -22.73
N GLU A 25 -26.27 -25.62 -23.89
CA GLU A 25 -26.68 -25.09 -25.19
C GLU A 25 -28.10 -24.49 -25.22
N ALA A 26 -28.35 -23.56 -26.16
CA ALA A 26 -29.21 -23.77 -27.34
C ALA A 26 -29.94 -22.50 -27.85
N SER A 27 -30.05 -22.45 -29.18
CA SER A 27 -31.02 -21.75 -30.06
C SER A 27 -30.85 -20.27 -30.42
N GLU A 28 -30.66 -20.09 -31.73
CA GLU A 28 -30.77 -18.89 -32.56
C GLU A 28 -32.24 -18.44 -32.70
N ASP A 29 -32.49 -17.12 -32.67
CA ASP A 29 -33.31 -16.41 -33.66
C ASP A 29 -33.28 -14.88 -33.40
N GLN A 30 -33.05 -14.08 -34.44
CA GLN A 30 -33.25 -12.63 -34.48
C GLN A 30 -34.43 -12.27 -35.43
N PRO A 31 -34.73 -10.99 -35.72
CA PRO A 31 -35.59 -10.12 -34.90
C PRO A 31 -36.78 -9.57 -35.72
N SER A 32 -37.95 -9.38 -35.11
CA SER A 32 -39.06 -8.64 -35.75
C SER A 32 -39.14 -7.21 -35.23
N THR A 33 -38.93 -6.30 -36.18
CA THR A 33 -39.10 -4.84 -36.12
C THR A 33 -40.51 -4.42 -35.71
N GLU A 34 -40.62 -3.40 -34.84
CA GLU A 34 -41.78 -2.51 -34.90
C GLU A 34 -41.38 -1.05 -34.63
N LYS A 35 -41.69 -0.20 -35.61
CA LYS A 35 -41.57 1.25 -35.60
C LYS A 35 -42.76 1.83 -34.84
N ARG A 36 -42.52 2.80 -33.96
CA ARG A 36 -43.42 3.97 -33.87
C ARG A 36 -42.63 5.23 -33.49
N SER A 37 -42.82 6.23 -34.32
CA SER A 37 -42.25 7.57 -34.29
C SER A 37 -43.26 8.56 -33.66
N LEU A 38 -42.76 9.80 -33.45
CA LEU A 38 -43.41 11.11 -33.17
C LEU A 38 -43.27 11.57 -31.70
N GLU A 39 -42.27 12.42 -31.40
CA GLU A 39 -42.25 13.92 -31.42
C GLU A 39 -43.01 14.53 -30.24
N SER A 40 -42.31 15.08 -29.25
CA SER A 40 -41.76 16.45 -29.14
C SER A 40 -42.69 17.35 -28.32
N GLN A 41 -42.17 17.91 -27.21
CA GLN A 41 -42.39 19.31 -26.87
C GLN A 41 -41.48 19.80 -25.73
N ASN A 42 -40.80 20.90 -26.05
CA ASN A 42 -39.99 21.77 -25.21
C ASN A 42 -40.77 22.35 -24.02
N ASN A 43 -40.08 22.68 -22.93
CA ASN A 43 -40.19 24.03 -22.38
C ASN A 43 -39.01 24.41 -21.49
N SER A 44 -38.30 25.44 -21.93
CA SER A 44 -37.37 26.27 -21.17
C SER A 44 -38.10 27.06 -20.08
N LYS A 45 -37.42 27.36 -18.97
CA LYS A 45 -37.65 28.58 -18.19
C LYS A 45 -36.41 28.90 -17.34
N ASP A 46 -35.68 29.91 -17.79
CA ASP A 46 -34.72 30.69 -17.02
C ASP A 46 -35.42 31.45 -15.89
N SER A 47 -34.73 31.69 -14.76
CA SER A 47 -34.47 33.04 -14.23
C SER A 47 -33.62 33.00 -12.94
N PRO A 48 -32.81 34.06 -12.66
CA PRO A 48 -31.77 34.08 -11.64
C PRO A 48 -32.21 34.76 -10.33
N THR A 49 -31.62 34.37 -9.20
CA THR A 49 -31.73 35.12 -7.93
C THR A 49 -30.38 35.20 -7.22
N SER A 50 -30.03 36.43 -6.85
CA SER A 50 -28.80 36.88 -6.25
C SER A 50 -28.76 36.80 -4.72
N CYS A 51 -27.54 36.88 -4.18
CA CYS A 51 -27.15 37.41 -2.86
C CYS A 51 -27.59 36.64 -1.61
N SER A 52 -26.63 36.19 -0.80
CA SER A 52 -26.21 36.93 0.39
C SER A 52 -25.07 36.23 1.12
N VAL A 53 -24.10 37.06 1.47
CA VAL A 53 -22.96 36.78 2.34
C VAL A 53 -23.47 36.67 3.78
N SER A 54 -23.04 35.68 4.54
CA SER A 54 -23.16 35.68 5.99
C SER A 54 -21.84 35.22 6.61
N GLU A 55 -21.16 36.19 7.19
CA GLU A 55 -20.00 36.02 8.05
C GLU A 55 -20.39 35.56 9.46
N THR A 56 -19.35 35.12 10.19
CA THR A 56 -19.14 35.00 11.65
C THR A 56 -19.10 33.58 12.23
N PRO A 57 -18.31 33.31 13.29
CA PRO A 57 -17.03 33.91 13.70
C PRO A 57 -15.94 32.88 14.11
N THR A 58 -14.68 33.29 13.92
CA THR A 58 -13.48 33.13 14.77
C THR A 58 -13.28 31.85 15.58
N SER A 59 -12.23 31.10 15.22
CA SER A 59 -11.26 30.59 16.19
C SER A 59 -9.87 30.61 15.54
N PRO A 60 -8.92 31.46 15.98
CA PRO A 60 -7.56 31.42 15.46
C PRO A 60 -6.85 30.27 16.18
N GLN A 61 -6.75 29.11 15.53
CA GLN A 61 -5.71 28.16 15.92
C GLN A 61 -4.37 28.80 15.55
N SER A 62 -3.71 29.26 16.60
CA SER A 62 -2.32 29.70 16.61
C SER A 62 -1.44 28.63 15.98
N GLU A 63 -1.10 28.83 14.70
CA GLU A 63 0.02 28.14 14.09
C GLU A 63 1.29 28.71 14.72
N SER A 64 1.76 28.06 15.78
CA SER A 64 3.08 28.31 16.31
C SER A 64 4.09 27.81 15.27
N THR A 65 4.57 28.71 14.42
CA THR A 65 5.70 28.48 13.54
C THR A 65 6.98 28.41 14.38
N SER A 66 7.14 27.37 15.20
CA SER A 66 8.44 27.07 15.78
C SER A 66 9.29 26.44 14.67
N VAL A 67 10.27 27.19 14.17
CA VAL A 67 11.27 26.77 13.17
C VAL A 67 12.10 25.56 13.65
N TYR A 68 12.02 25.22 14.94
CA TYR A 68 12.73 24.10 15.55
C TYR A 68 12.03 22.77 15.30
N LYS A 69 12.67 21.88 14.53
CA LYS A 69 12.29 20.46 14.41
C LYS A 69 13.14 19.65 15.39
N PRO A 70 12.60 19.19 16.53
CA PRO A 70 13.35 18.38 17.49
C PRO A 70 13.85 17.09 16.83
N PRO A 71 14.99 16.53 17.30
CA PRO A 71 15.54 15.28 16.77
C PRO A 71 14.62 14.08 17.08
N ASP A 72 14.56 13.12 16.15
CA ASP A 72 13.85 11.85 16.34
C ASP A 72 14.59 10.96 17.36
N LEU A 73 14.06 10.88 18.58
CA LEU A 73 14.60 10.06 19.66
C LEU A 73 14.36 8.55 19.46
N ASN A 74 13.47 8.18 18.52
CA ASN A 74 13.00 6.82 18.28
C ASN A 74 13.38 6.34 16.88
N ARG A 75 14.48 6.89 16.33
CA ARG A 75 14.95 6.61 14.96
C ARG A 75 15.17 5.13 14.67
N ASN A 76 15.57 4.34 15.66
CA ASN A 76 15.75 2.89 15.51
C ASN A 76 14.45 2.17 15.14
N ILE A 77 13.29 2.67 15.60
CA ILE A 77 11.98 2.12 15.26
C ILE A 77 11.51 2.67 13.90
N THR A 78 11.61 3.98 13.70
CA THR A 78 11.11 4.63 12.47
C THR A 78 11.86 4.16 11.22
N GLU A 79 13.16 3.87 11.32
CA GLU A 79 13.95 3.32 10.22
C GLU A 79 13.51 1.90 9.83
N ILE A 80 13.29 1.02 10.81
CA ILE A 80 12.78 -0.35 10.57
C ILE A 80 11.39 -0.30 9.93
N PHE A 81 10.50 0.56 10.45
CA PHE A 81 9.17 0.76 9.87
C PHE A 81 9.25 1.31 8.45
N GLY A 82 10.19 2.23 8.17
CA GLY A 82 10.47 2.74 6.83
C GLY A 82 10.81 1.62 5.84
N LYS A 83 11.69 0.69 6.23
CA LYS A 83 12.04 -0.48 5.43
C LYS A 83 10.83 -1.37 5.15
N LEU A 84 10.00 -1.65 6.17
CA LEU A 84 8.77 -2.43 6.00
C LEU A 84 7.80 -1.76 5.03
N ILE A 85 7.63 -0.44 5.08
CA ILE A 85 6.75 0.29 4.16
C ILE A 85 7.18 0.02 2.71
N ASN A 86 8.47 0.14 2.42
CA ASN A 86 9.00 -0.06 1.07
C ASN A 86 8.74 -1.50 0.58
N ILE A 87 9.05 -2.48 1.43
CA ILE A 87 8.84 -3.90 1.11
C ILE A 87 7.35 -4.20 0.89
N TYR A 88 6.46 -3.78 1.80
CA TYR A 88 5.03 -4.02 1.65
C TYR A 88 4.44 -3.34 0.42
N ARG A 89 4.90 -2.13 0.06
CA ARG A 89 4.49 -1.46 -1.18
C ARG A 89 4.95 -2.24 -2.41
N ALA A 90 6.18 -2.74 -2.42
CA ALA A 90 6.68 -3.58 -3.51
C ALA A 90 5.88 -4.87 -3.66
N LEU A 91 5.42 -5.45 -2.54
CA LEU A 91 4.55 -6.63 -2.53
C LEU A 91 3.08 -6.32 -2.86
N GLY A 92 2.69 -5.05 -2.99
CA GLY A 92 1.31 -4.63 -3.25
C GLY A 92 0.39 -4.68 -2.02
N ASP A 93 0.95 -4.75 -0.81
CA ASP A 93 0.20 -4.69 0.44
C ASP A 93 0.11 -3.25 0.97
N ASP A 94 -0.75 -2.47 0.31
CA ASP A 94 -0.96 -1.06 0.65
C ASP A 94 -1.53 -0.87 2.06
N ARG A 95 -2.35 -1.82 2.54
CA ARG A 95 -2.97 -1.71 3.87
C ARG A 95 -1.94 -1.84 4.98
N ARG A 96 -1.03 -2.84 4.88
CA ARG A 96 0.03 -3.00 5.88
C ARG A 96 1.04 -1.88 5.79
N SER A 97 1.49 -1.52 4.58
CA SER A 97 2.43 -0.39 4.40
C SER A 97 1.86 0.92 4.96
N PHE A 98 0.57 1.22 4.71
CA PHE A 98 -0.08 2.41 5.23
C PHE A 98 -0.14 2.44 6.77
N SER A 99 -0.30 1.29 7.42
CA SER A 99 -0.33 1.19 8.88
C SER A 99 1.01 1.64 9.49
N TYR A 100 2.15 1.17 8.95
CA TYR A 100 3.48 1.64 9.38
C TYR A 100 3.71 3.10 9.03
N TYR A 101 3.30 3.53 7.83
CA TYR A 101 3.40 4.93 7.41
C TYR A 101 2.68 5.88 8.36
N LYS A 102 1.52 5.49 8.88
CA LYS A 102 0.78 6.28 9.88
C LYS A 102 1.42 6.27 11.26
N ALA A 103 2.11 5.19 11.63
CA ALA A 103 2.78 5.08 12.92
C ALA A 103 4.07 5.91 13.02
N ILE A 104 4.86 5.98 11.94
CA ILE A 104 6.14 6.73 11.91
C ILE A 104 6.02 8.17 12.46
N PRO A 105 5.12 9.05 11.98
CA PRO A 105 5.07 10.43 12.45
C PRO A 105 4.61 10.55 13.91
N VAL A 106 3.89 9.55 14.44
CA VAL A 106 3.49 9.51 15.85
C VAL A 106 4.70 9.17 16.73
N ILE A 107 5.52 8.21 16.28
CA ILE A 107 6.73 7.76 16.97
C ILE A 107 7.87 8.81 16.88
N GLU A 108 8.05 9.43 15.71
CA GLU A 108 9.05 10.49 15.47
C GLU A 108 8.82 11.70 16.38
N LYS A 109 7.55 12.05 16.63
CA LYS A 109 7.15 13.18 17.48
C LYS A 109 7.01 12.81 18.96
N PHE A 110 7.23 11.56 19.34
CA PHE A 110 7.08 11.13 20.71
C PHE A 110 8.20 11.79 21.58
N PRO A 111 7.85 12.42 22.72
CA PRO A 111 8.74 13.37 23.41
C PRO A 111 9.96 12.71 24.09
N THR A 112 9.93 11.40 24.30
CA THR A 112 10.99 10.64 24.95
C THR A 112 11.37 9.42 24.12
N LYS A 113 12.46 8.75 24.49
CA LYS A 113 12.75 7.42 23.95
C LYS A 113 11.69 6.44 24.46
N ILE A 114 11.21 5.56 23.58
CA ILE A 114 10.26 4.51 23.92
C ILE A 114 11.02 3.36 24.56
N GLU A 115 10.71 3.07 25.82
CA GLU A 115 11.31 1.98 26.60
C GLU A 115 10.30 0.87 26.95
N SER A 116 9.02 1.21 26.94
CA SER A 116 7.93 0.25 27.15
C SER A 116 6.76 0.57 26.21
N VAL A 117 6.11 -0.49 25.73
CA VAL A 117 4.89 -0.39 24.91
C VAL A 117 3.70 0.25 25.61
N ASP A 118 3.69 0.28 26.95
CA ASP A 118 2.63 0.91 27.72
C ASP A 118 2.50 2.40 27.41
N GLN A 119 3.61 3.05 27.06
CA GLN A 119 3.67 4.46 26.66
C GLN A 119 2.86 4.76 25.39
N LEU A 120 2.59 3.73 24.57
CA LEU A 120 1.97 3.87 23.25
C LEU A 120 0.50 3.48 23.22
N LYS A 121 -0.03 2.86 24.28
CA LYS A 121 -1.40 2.31 24.33
C LYS A 121 -2.49 3.34 24.05
N HIS A 122 -2.22 4.61 24.34
CA HIS A 122 -3.16 5.72 24.17
C HIS A 122 -2.98 6.48 22.85
N LEU A 123 -1.98 6.12 22.04
CA LEU A 123 -1.68 6.84 20.82
C LEU A 123 -2.56 6.36 19.66
N PRO A 124 -3.17 7.28 18.90
CA PRO A 124 -3.99 6.91 17.75
C PRO A 124 -3.11 6.29 16.65
N GLY A 125 -3.66 5.30 15.94
CA GLY A 125 -2.99 4.67 14.80
C GLY A 125 -1.94 3.61 15.15
N ILE A 126 -1.68 3.35 16.43
CA ILE A 126 -0.82 2.26 16.91
C ILE A 126 -1.71 1.16 17.48
N GLY A 127 -1.98 0.13 16.68
CA GLY A 127 -2.74 -1.06 17.10
C GLY A 127 -1.83 -2.17 17.63
N LYS A 128 -2.44 -3.25 18.14
CA LYS A 128 -1.75 -4.40 18.76
C LYS A 128 -0.52 -4.89 17.98
N SER A 129 -0.66 -5.15 16.68
CA SER A 129 0.47 -5.66 15.86
C SER A 129 1.64 -4.68 15.78
N LEU A 130 1.38 -3.37 15.69
CA LEU A 130 2.45 -2.35 15.71
C LEU A 130 3.10 -2.31 17.10
N THR A 131 2.30 -2.38 18.16
CA THR A 131 2.78 -2.46 19.54
C THR A 131 3.70 -3.65 19.75
N ASP A 132 3.31 -4.83 19.27
CA ASP A 132 4.11 -6.06 19.38
C ASP A 132 5.46 -5.91 18.65
N HIS A 133 5.46 -5.34 17.43
CA HIS A 133 6.70 -5.06 16.70
C HIS A 133 7.59 -4.03 17.41
N ILE A 134 7.00 -2.98 18.00
CA ILE A 134 7.78 -1.99 18.76
C ILE A 134 8.40 -2.64 20.00
N GLN A 135 7.66 -3.49 20.71
CA GLN A 135 8.18 -4.24 21.86
C GLN A 135 9.42 -5.06 21.47
N GLU A 136 9.32 -5.77 20.35
CA GLU A 136 10.40 -6.59 19.82
C GLU A 136 11.63 -5.74 19.50
N ILE A 137 11.45 -4.60 18.82
CA ILE A 137 12.53 -3.67 18.46
C ILE A 137 13.17 -3.06 19.71
N VAL A 138 12.40 -2.67 20.71
CA VAL A 138 12.93 -2.11 21.96
C VAL A 138 13.72 -3.16 22.73
N THR A 139 13.27 -4.41 22.73
CA THR A 139 13.91 -5.51 23.46
C THR A 139 15.18 -6.03 22.77
N THR A 140 15.14 -6.18 21.44
CA THR A 140 16.19 -6.88 20.68
C THR A 140 17.04 -5.94 19.81
N GLY A 141 16.57 -4.72 19.56
CA GLY A 141 17.16 -3.80 18.58
C GLY A 141 16.83 -4.14 17.12
N LYS A 142 16.04 -5.19 16.87
CA LYS A 142 15.73 -5.71 15.54
C LYS A 142 14.26 -6.12 15.42
N LEU A 143 13.85 -6.49 14.21
CA LEU A 143 12.53 -7.02 13.93
C LEU A 143 12.64 -8.28 13.08
N SER A 144 12.25 -9.42 13.63
CA SER A 144 12.28 -10.73 12.98
C SER A 144 11.51 -10.73 11.67
N LYS A 145 10.41 -9.97 11.60
CA LYS A 145 9.61 -9.82 10.38
C LYS A 145 10.42 -9.21 9.23
N LEU A 146 11.23 -8.20 9.53
CA LEU A 146 12.09 -7.56 8.54
C LEU A 146 13.22 -8.50 8.11
N GLU A 147 13.87 -9.18 9.06
CA GLU A 147 14.92 -10.17 8.74
C GLU A 147 14.39 -11.30 7.84
N HIS A 148 13.16 -11.75 8.08
CA HIS A 148 12.51 -12.74 7.21
C HIS A 148 12.30 -12.20 5.79
N PHE A 149 11.84 -10.95 5.64
CA PHE A 149 11.70 -10.35 4.31
C PHE A 149 13.03 -10.12 3.59
N GLU A 150 14.10 -9.80 4.32
CA GLU A 150 15.44 -9.64 3.74
C GLU A 150 16.05 -10.98 3.29
N THR A 151 15.59 -12.11 3.82
CA THR A 151 16.08 -13.45 3.47
C THR A 151 15.21 -14.17 2.45
N ASP A 152 13.91 -13.86 2.40
CA ASP A 152 12.97 -14.45 1.43
C ASP A 152 13.35 -14.07 -0.02
N GLU A 153 13.60 -15.09 -0.85
CA GLU A 153 13.94 -14.92 -2.27
C GLU A 153 12.82 -14.24 -3.07
N LYS A 154 11.56 -14.60 -2.78
CA LYS A 154 10.39 -14.04 -3.46
C LYS A 154 10.28 -12.55 -3.17
N VAL A 155 10.41 -12.17 -1.90
CA VAL A 155 10.31 -10.76 -1.49
C VAL A 155 11.44 -9.94 -2.09
N ARG A 156 12.67 -10.45 -2.05
CA ARG A 156 13.83 -9.79 -2.66
C ARG A 156 13.66 -9.59 -4.16
N THR A 157 13.24 -10.64 -4.86
CA THR A 157 13.06 -10.59 -6.33
C THR A 157 11.95 -9.61 -6.72
N ILE A 158 10.79 -9.68 -6.06
CA ILE A 158 9.67 -8.77 -6.36
C ILE A 158 10.06 -7.33 -6.06
N SER A 159 10.79 -7.08 -4.96
CA SER A 159 11.29 -5.75 -4.61
C SER A 159 12.25 -5.23 -5.67
N LEU A 160 13.23 -6.03 -6.08
CA LEU A 160 14.20 -5.70 -7.13
C LEU A 160 13.50 -5.32 -8.44
N PHE A 161 12.52 -6.13 -8.87
CA PHE A 161 11.77 -5.85 -10.10
C PHE A 161 10.94 -4.57 -9.99
N GLY A 162 10.36 -4.31 -8.81
CA GLY A 162 9.55 -3.12 -8.54
C GLY A 162 10.33 -1.80 -8.52
N GLU A 163 11.67 -1.85 -8.44
CA GLU A 163 12.52 -0.65 -8.56
C GLU A 163 12.62 -0.16 -10.02
N VAL A 164 12.40 -1.04 -11.01
CA VAL A 164 12.44 -0.68 -12.42
C VAL A 164 11.20 0.13 -12.80
N TRP A 165 11.42 1.28 -13.44
CA TRP A 165 10.33 2.16 -13.85
C TRP A 165 9.31 1.43 -14.76
N GLY A 166 8.04 1.54 -14.40
CA GLY A 166 6.93 0.90 -15.11
C GLY A 166 6.62 -0.54 -14.67
N ILE A 167 7.43 -1.14 -13.80
CA ILE A 167 7.13 -2.44 -13.18
C ILE A 167 6.50 -2.19 -11.80
N GLY A 168 5.20 -2.47 -11.69
CA GLY A 168 4.48 -2.43 -10.41
C GLY A 168 4.37 -3.81 -9.74
N PRO A 169 3.81 -3.89 -8.51
CA PRO A 169 3.72 -5.14 -7.73
C PRO A 169 3.12 -6.33 -8.48
N ALA A 170 2.01 -6.10 -9.19
CA ALA A 170 1.35 -7.15 -9.97
C ALA A 170 2.21 -7.67 -11.12
N THR A 171 2.98 -6.79 -11.77
CA THR A 171 3.89 -7.18 -12.85
C THR A 171 5.13 -7.87 -12.30
N ALA A 172 5.72 -7.35 -11.23
CA ALA A 172 6.86 -7.96 -10.55
C ALA A 172 6.54 -9.39 -10.07
N LEU A 173 5.35 -9.60 -9.49
CA LEU A 173 4.89 -10.92 -9.09
C LEU A 173 4.76 -11.88 -10.30
N LYS A 174 4.15 -11.42 -11.41
CA LYS A 174 4.03 -12.23 -12.63
C LYS A 174 5.39 -12.63 -13.21
N LEU A 175 6.39 -11.73 -13.14
CA LEU A 175 7.74 -12.03 -13.60
C LEU A 175 8.41 -13.08 -12.70
N PHE A 176 8.24 -12.97 -11.37
CA PHE A 176 8.71 -13.98 -10.43
C PHE A 176 8.07 -15.35 -10.67
N GLU A 177 6.75 -15.39 -10.89
CA GLU A 177 5.99 -16.62 -11.19
C GLU A 177 6.43 -17.28 -12.50
N ARG A 178 6.95 -16.50 -13.45
CA ARG A 178 7.57 -17.01 -14.68
C ARG A 178 8.98 -17.56 -14.50
N GLY A 179 9.53 -17.49 -13.29
CA GLY A 179 10.86 -18.02 -12.97
C GLY A 179 11.98 -16.99 -13.03
N HIS A 180 11.71 -15.72 -13.35
CA HIS A 180 12.72 -14.67 -13.38
C HIS A 180 13.18 -14.33 -11.96
N ARG A 181 14.49 -14.16 -11.77
CA ARG A 181 15.11 -13.83 -10.47
C ARG A 181 16.02 -12.61 -10.53
N THR A 182 16.53 -12.28 -11.71
CA THR A 182 17.50 -11.21 -11.93
C THR A 182 16.98 -10.22 -12.98
N LEU A 183 17.58 -9.01 -13.02
CA LEU A 183 17.23 -8.01 -14.04
C LEU A 183 17.71 -8.42 -15.43
N GLU A 184 18.75 -9.25 -15.51
CA GLU A 184 19.24 -9.86 -16.75
C GLU A 184 18.19 -10.73 -17.40
N ASP A 185 17.44 -11.52 -16.61
CA ASP A 185 16.37 -12.38 -17.11
C ASP A 185 15.29 -11.57 -17.84
N LEU A 186 15.06 -10.33 -17.38
CA LEU A 186 14.06 -9.42 -17.94
C LEU A 186 14.46 -8.83 -19.31
N LYS A 187 15.75 -8.85 -19.69
CA LYS A 187 16.21 -8.24 -20.95
C LYS A 187 15.62 -8.92 -22.18
N ASN A 188 15.37 -10.23 -22.09
CA ASN A 188 14.80 -11.04 -23.16
C ASN A 188 13.29 -11.30 -22.97
N GLU A 189 12.67 -10.69 -21.96
CA GLU A 189 11.26 -10.88 -21.68
C GLU A 189 10.38 -10.11 -22.68
N GLU A 190 9.72 -10.84 -23.57
CA GLU A 190 8.93 -10.26 -24.66
C GLU A 190 7.67 -9.53 -24.15
N SER A 191 7.11 -9.98 -23.02
CA SER A 191 5.88 -9.44 -22.46
C SER A 191 6.03 -8.04 -21.85
N LEU A 192 7.26 -7.54 -21.68
CA LEU A 192 7.50 -6.20 -21.17
C LEU A 192 7.05 -5.14 -22.18
N THR A 193 6.32 -4.15 -21.66
CA THR A 193 5.91 -2.97 -22.43
C THR A 193 7.14 -2.14 -22.83
N HIS A 194 6.99 -1.26 -23.83
CA HIS A 194 8.08 -0.36 -24.25
C HIS A 194 8.57 0.52 -23.10
N ALA A 195 7.65 1.00 -22.26
CA ALA A 195 7.97 1.77 -21.05
C ALA A 195 8.84 0.98 -20.07
N GLN A 196 8.48 -0.27 -19.77
CA GLN A 196 9.25 -1.15 -18.88
C GLN A 196 10.63 -1.50 -19.45
N LYS A 197 10.72 -1.76 -20.77
CA LYS A 197 12.01 -1.97 -21.45
C LYS A 197 12.91 -0.75 -21.37
N LEU A 198 12.33 0.46 -21.49
CA LEU A 198 13.06 1.71 -21.30
C LEU A 198 13.52 1.89 -19.86
N GLY A 199 12.65 1.59 -18.89
CA GLY A 199 12.97 1.57 -17.47
C GLY A 199 14.14 0.64 -17.17
N LEU A 200 14.12 -0.59 -17.71
CA LEU A 200 15.18 -1.57 -17.53
C LEU A 200 16.49 -1.15 -18.20
N LYS A 201 16.43 -0.46 -19.35
CA LYS A 201 17.62 0.02 -20.08
C LYS A 201 18.40 1.09 -19.30
N TYR A 202 17.72 1.90 -18.50
CA TYR A 202 18.31 3.03 -17.75
C TYR A 202 18.25 2.84 -16.23
N PHE A 203 18.02 1.62 -15.77
CA PHE A 203 18.06 1.26 -14.36
C PHE A 203 19.50 1.29 -13.83
#